data_AF-A0A2G6DFZ9-F1
#
_entry.id   AF-A0A2G6DFZ9-F1
#
_cell.length_a   1.000
_cell.length_b   1.000
_cell.length_c   1.000
_cell.angle_alpha   90.00
_cell.angle_beta   90.00
_cell.angle_gamma   90.00
#
_symmetry.space_group_name_H-M   'P 1'
#
loop_
_entity.id
_entity.type
_entity.pdbx_description
1 polymer ?
#
loop_
_entity_poly.entity_id
_entity_poly.type
_entity_poly.pdbx_seq_one_letter_code
_entity_poly.pdbx_strand_id
1 'polypeptide(L)'
;MKSSRMFSMSLLLLSACLASGVVSADQCQLIPSEQMSKALDHIKPNSQYVRFCEPCGDKNFYQQSVQTVESLRVSQEAFDDEVLWELFLNDRSIDLAYIFVRTAEGSSGGRVVISNAAR
;
A
#
# COMPACT_ATOMS: atom_id res chain seq x y z
N MET A 1 -4.98 -32.72 -59.64
CA MET A 1 -5.72 -32.46 -58.39
C MET A 1 -4.91 -31.49 -57.53
N LYS A 2 -5.59 -30.49 -56.93
CA LYS A 2 -5.04 -29.28 -56.29
C LYS A 2 -4.35 -29.60 -54.95
N SER A 3 -3.11 -29.15 -54.77
CA SER A 3 -2.43 -29.13 -53.46
C SER A 3 -2.63 -27.75 -52.84
N SER A 4 -3.34 -27.71 -51.72
CA SER A 4 -3.77 -26.48 -51.05
C SER A 4 -2.69 -25.97 -50.10
N ARG A 5 -2.45 -24.66 -50.23
CA ARG A 5 -1.58 -23.78 -49.47
C ARG A 5 -1.67 -24.00 -47.95
N MET A 6 -0.57 -24.42 -47.31
CA MET A 6 -0.36 -24.27 -45.87
C MET A 6 0.16 -22.86 -45.60
N PHE A 7 -0.74 -21.90 -45.50
CA PHE A 7 -0.42 -20.54 -45.07
C PHE A 7 -0.77 -20.38 -43.58
N SER A 8 0.24 -19.98 -42.81
CA SER A 8 0.14 -19.02 -41.72
C SER A 8 -0.84 -19.35 -40.58
N MET A 9 -0.40 -20.20 -39.65
CA MET A 9 -1.11 -20.40 -38.37
C MET A 9 -0.13 -20.52 -37.18
N SER A 10 0.91 -19.68 -37.16
CA SER A 10 1.90 -19.70 -36.07
C SER A 10 2.18 -18.32 -35.44
N LEU A 11 1.46 -17.26 -35.85
CA LEU A 11 1.75 -15.88 -35.42
C LEU A 11 0.67 -15.26 -34.50
N LEU A 12 -0.18 -16.07 -33.87
CA LEU A 12 -1.26 -15.59 -32.99
C LEU A 12 -1.09 -15.96 -31.50
N LEU A 13 -0.03 -16.69 -31.13
CA LEU A 13 0.20 -17.15 -29.75
C LEU A 13 1.12 -16.26 -28.92
N LEU A 14 1.69 -15.18 -29.48
CA LEU A 14 2.67 -14.35 -28.77
C LEU A 14 2.09 -13.09 -28.10
N SER A 15 0.77 -12.88 -28.15
CA SER A 15 0.14 -11.63 -27.70
C SER A 15 -0.56 -11.70 -26.33
N ALA A 16 -0.44 -12.80 -25.60
CA ALA A 16 -1.16 -13.01 -24.32
C ALA A 16 -0.33 -12.71 -23.05
N CYS A 17 0.97 -12.42 -23.15
CA CYS A 17 1.82 -12.19 -21.97
C CYS A 17 1.88 -10.72 -21.50
N LEU A 18 1.10 -9.82 -22.11
CA LEU A 18 1.01 -8.41 -21.70
C LEU A 18 -0.20 -8.09 -20.84
N ALA A 19 -0.85 -9.11 -20.24
CA ALA A 19 -1.71 -8.90 -19.10
C ALA A 19 -0.82 -8.46 -17.93
N SER A 20 -0.58 -7.15 -17.86
CA SER A 20 0.11 -6.44 -16.80
C SER A 20 -0.37 -6.97 -15.46
N GLY A 21 0.42 -7.86 -14.86
CA GLY A 21 0.20 -8.31 -13.50
C GLY A 21 0.17 -7.05 -12.65
N VAL A 22 -0.95 -6.85 -11.96
CA VAL A 22 -0.95 -6.08 -10.73
C VAL A 22 0.00 -6.84 -9.80
N VAL A 23 1.28 -6.47 -9.83
CA VAL A 23 2.25 -6.91 -8.83
C VAL A 23 1.80 -6.23 -7.55
N SER A 24 0.99 -6.96 -6.77
CA SER A 24 0.81 -6.66 -5.34
C SER A 24 2.16 -6.97 -4.68
N ALA A 25 3.05 -5.98 -4.66
CA ALA A 25 4.18 -6.01 -3.76
C ALA A 25 3.62 -5.91 -2.33
N ASP A 26 3.88 -6.95 -1.54
CA ASP A 26 3.65 -7.07 -0.09
C ASP A 26 2.66 -6.07 0.51
N GLN A 27 1.37 -6.42 0.51
CA GLN A 27 0.40 -5.73 1.37
C GLN A 27 0.46 -6.36 2.78
N CYS A 28 1.53 -6.07 3.50
CA CYS A 28 1.66 -6.43 4.90
C CYS A 28 0.94 -5.39 5.77
N GLN A 29 -0.40 -5.43 5.75
CA GLN A 29 -1.26 -4.64 6.65
C GLN A 29 -1.13 -5.08 8.11
N LEU A 30 -0.76 -6.34 8.32
CA LEU A 30 -0.45 -6.89 9.63
C LEU A 30 0.98 -6.53 10.05
N ILE A 31 1.10 -5.91 11.21
CA ILE A 31 2.37 -5.41 11.76
C ILE A 31 2.61 -5.93 13.19
N PRO A 32 3.87 -6.11 13.61
CA PRO A 32 4.19 -6.41 15.00
C PRO A 32 3.74 -5.31 15.97
N SER A 33 3.52 -5.67 17.23
CA SER A 33 3.08 -4.74 18.28
C SER A 33 3.99 -3.52 18.46
N GLU A 34 5.31 -3.68 18.30
CA GLU A 34 6.28 -2.58 18.40
C GLU A 34 6.05 -1.53 17.32
N GLN A 35 5.82 -1.96 16.07
CA GLN A 35 5.52 -1.05 14.97
C GLN A 35 4.15 -0.39 15.16
N MET A 36 3.15 -1.13 15.65
CA MET A 36 1.85 -0.57 15.98
C MET A 36 1.97 0.52 17.05
N SER A 37 2.76 0.30 18.10
CA SER A 37 3.00 1.31 19.14
C SER A 37 3.60 2.59 18.55
N LYS A 38 4.63 2.46 17.72
CA LYS A 38 5.26 3.61 17.03
C LYS A 38 4.26 4.32 16.11
N ALA A 39 3.40 3.58 15.41
CA ALA A 39 2.35 4.15 14.57
C ALA A 39 1.38 4.99 15.40
N LEU A 40 0.92 4.45 16.53
CA LEU A 40 -0.01 5.11 17.43
C LEU A 40 0.60 6.34 18.13
N ASP A 41 1.92 6.44 18.27
CA ASP A 41 2.56 7.64 18.82
C ASP A 41 2.38 8.87 17.91
N HIS A 42 2.31 8.66 16.60
CA HIS A 42 2.20 9.74 15.60
C HIS A 42 0.80 9.90 15.00
N ILE A 43 0.03 8.81 14.90
CA ILE A 43 -1.31 8.82 14.33
C ILE A 43 -2.32 8.98 15.46
N LYS A 44 -2.94 10.16 15.53
CA LYS A 44 -3.98 10.49 16.49
C LYS A 44 -5.26 10.91 15.77
N PRO A 45 -6.43 10.88 16.42
CA PRO A 45 -7.62 11.53 15.90
C PRO A 45 -7.33 12.98 15.52
N ASN A 46 -7.87 13.43 14.38
CA ASN A 46 -7.61 14.73 13.74
C ASN A 46 -6.21 14.93 13.12
N SER A 47 -5.31 13.94 13.18
CA SER A 47 -4.08 13.98 12.38
C SER A 47 -4.44 13.99 10.88
N GLN A 48 -3.60 14.66 10.09
CA GLN A 48 -3.71 14.61 8.63
C GLN A 48 -2.75 13.57 8.07
N TYR A 49 -3.19 12.81 7.08
CA TYR A 49 -2.37 11.83 6.39
C TYR A 49 -2.59 11.86 4.88
N VAL A 50 -1.62 11.33 4.15
CA VAL A 50 -1.64 11.17 2.69
C VAL A 50 -1.35 9.70 2.38
N ARG A 51 -2.11 9.12 1.46
CA ARG A 51 -1.77 7.81 0.87
C ARG A 51 -0.88 8.03 -0.35
N PHE A 52 0.22 7.28 -0.44
CA PHE A 52 1.13 7.36 -1.58
C PHE A 52 1.90 6.04 -1.72
N CYS A 53 1.81 5.43 -2.90
CA CYS A 53 2.53 4.20 -3.23
C CYS A 53 3.50 4.45 -4.40
N GLU A 54 4.76 4.76 -4.06
CA GLU A 54 5.84 4.91 -5.04
C GLU A 54 6.03 3.66 -5.93
N PRO A 55 6.13 2.43 -5.39
CA PRO A 55 6.32 1.24 -6.24
C PRO A 55 5.09 0.90 -7.10
N CYS A 56 3.89 1.39 -6.75
CA CYS A 56 2.69 1.24 -7.56
C CYS A 56 2.65 2.20 -8.76
N GLY A 57 3.60 3.13 -8.86
CA GLY A 57 3.69 4.10 -9.94
C GLY A 57 3.02 5.44 -9.64
N ASP A 58 2.71 5.75 -8.37
CA ASP A 58 2.29 7.11 -7.99
C ASP A 58 3.42 8.10 -8.28
N LYS A 59 3.14 9.11 -9.10
CA LYS A 59 4.18 10.04 -9.58
C LYS A 59 4.31 11.32 -8.76
N ASN A 60 3.22 11.77 -8.14
CA ASN A 60 3.14 13.11 -7.55
C ASN A 60 2.60 13.06 -6.12
N PHE A 61 3.49 12.89 -5.14
CA PHE A 61 3.15 12.91 -3.71
C PHE A 61 2.32 14.15 -3.32
N TYR A 62 2.71 15.34 -3.79
CA TYR A 62 2.07 16.59 -3.40
C TYR A 62 0.67 16.80 -3.99
N GLN A 63 0.29 16.03 -5.01
CA GLN A 63 -1.05 16.08 -5.60
C GLN A 63 -2.02 15.08 -4.96
N GLN A 64 -1.52 14.20 -4.08
CA GLN A 64 -2.36 13.26 -3.36
C GLN A 64 -3.28 13.99 -2.39
N SER A 65 -4.51 13.51 -2.30
CA SER A 65 -5.52 14.07 -1.40
C SER A 65 -5.12 13.86 0.06
N VAL A 66 -5.11 14.96 0.80
CA VAL A 66 -4.95 14.95 2.26
C VAL A 66 -6.24 14.45 2.88
N GLN A 67 -6.12 13.51 3.80
CA GLN A 67 -7.22 12.97 4.58
C GLN A 67 -7.02 13.29 6.05
N THR A 68 -8.11 13.44 6.77
CA THR A 68 -8.12 13.60 8.24
C THR A 68 -8.48 12.26 8.87
N VAL A 69 -7.83 11.91 9.97
CA VAL A 69 -8.20 10.75 10.79
C VAL A 69 -9.44 11.10 11.61
N GLU A 70 -10.60 10.66 11.14
CA GLU A 70 -11.90 10.80 11.80
C GLU A 70 -12.17 9.65 12.78
N SER A 71 -11.76 8.43 12.40
CA SER A 71 -11.80 7.26 13.26
C SER A 71 -10.47 6.52 13.24
N LEU A 72 -10.08 6.00 14.40
CA LEU A 72 -8.87 5.21 14.60
C LEU A 72 -9.25 3.94 15.36
N ARG A 73 -8.99 2.78 14.77
CA ARG A 73 -9.23 1.47 15.41
C ARG A 73 -8.03 0.56 15.17
N VAL A 74 -7.83 -0.40 16.06
CA VAL A 74 -6.84 -1.46 15.90
C VAL A 74 -7.51 -2.81 16.01
N SER A 75 -7.07 -3.77 15.21
CA SER A 75 -7.45 -5.18 15.31
C SER A 75 -6.22 -6.02 15.60
N GLN A 76 -6.42 -7.21 16.18
CA GLN A 76 -5.39 -8.20 16.39
C GLN A 76 -5.73 -9.44 15.58
N GLU A 77 -4.71 -10.06 15.00
CA GLU A 77 -4.83 -11.32 14.28
C GLU A 77 -3.70 -12.26 14.72
N ALA A 78 -4.04 -13.51 14.98
CA ALA A 78 -3.04 -14.54 15.27
C ALA A 78 -2.51 -15.12 13.96
N PHE A 79 -1.20 -15.10 13.77
CA PHE A 79 -0.52 -15.58 12.57
C PHE A 79 0.79 -16.27 12.96
N ASP A 80 0.96 -17.55 12.58
CA ASP A 80 2.16 -18.35 12.85
C ASP A 80 2.73 -18.21 14.28
N ASP A 81 1.88 -18.47 15.29
CA ASP A 81 2.19 -18.37 16.73
C ASP A 81 2.50 -16.96 17.26
N GLU A 82 2.38 -15.92 16.42
CA GLU A 82 2.51 -14.52 16.80
C GLU A 82 1.16 -13.79 16.76
N VAL A 83 1.01 -12.73 17.55
CA VAL A 83 -0.13 -11.80 17.45
C VAL A 83 0.32 -10.57 16.67
N LEU A 84 -0.21 -10.42 15.47
CA LEU A 84 -0.02 -9.28 14.62
C LEU A 84 -1.20 -8.31 14.75
N TRP A 85 -0.98 -7.08 14.31
CA TRP A 85 -1.90 -5.97 14.51
C TRP A 85 -2.23 -5.31 13.18
N GLU A 86 -3.46 -4.83 13.07
CA GLU A 86 -3.94 -4.12 11.89
C GLU A 86 -4.46 -2.74 12.30
N LEU A 87 -4.03 -1.69 11.59
CA LEU A 87 -4.48 -0.32 11.84
C LEU A 87 -5.62 0.04 10.89
N PHE A 88 -6.69 0.60 11.45
CA PHE A 88 -7.80 1.14 10.68
C PHE A 88 -7.88 2.66 10.86
N LEU A 89 -7.91 3.38 9.73
CA LEU A 89 -8.20 4.80 9.67
C LEU A 89 -9.45 5.03 8.82
N ASN A 90 -10.44 5.71 9.38
CA ASN A 90 -11.72 5.98 8.71
C ASN A 90 -12.36 4.69 8.17
N ASP A 91 -12.36 3.66 9.02
CA ASP A 91 -12.90 2.32 8.76
C ASP A 91 -12.25 1.53 7.61
N ARG A 92 -11.05 1.94 7.17
CA ARG A 92 -10.25 1.20 6.20
C ARG A 92 -8.99 0.68 6.86
N SER A 93 -8.64 -0.56 6.58
CA SER A 93 -7.33 -1.09 6.89
C SER A 93 -6.25 -0.33 6.12
N ILE A 94 -5.14 -0.06 6.79
CA ILE A 94 -4.05 0.76 6.29
C ILE A 94 -2.75 -0.04 6.32
N ASP A 95 -2.07 -0.04 5.19
CA ASP A 95 -0.67 -0.42 5.12
C ASP A 95 0.19 0.80 5.48
N LEU A 96 0.98 0.65 6.54
CA LEU A 96 1.86 1.69 7.04
C LEU A 96 2.92 2.12 6.01
N ALA A 97 3.34 1.24 5.10
CA ALA A 97 4.30 1.57 4.05
C ALA A 97 3.76 2.62 3.04
N TYR A 98 2.44 2.79 2.97
CA TYR A 98 1.80 3.67 1.97
C TYR A 98 1.09 4.88 2.58
N ILE A 99 1.35 5.20 3.85
CA ILE A 99 0.81 6.42 4.49
C ILE A 99 1.90 7.34 5.03
N PHE A 100 1.62 8.64 4.93
CA PHE A 100 2.48 9.71 5.40
C PHE A 100 1.67 10.63 6.30
N VAL A 101 2.06 10.71 7.58
CA VAL A 101 1.37 11.54 8.57
C VAL A 101 2.01 12.93 8.59
N ARG A 102 1.17 13.97 8.56
CA ARG A 102 1.59 15.37 8.70
C ARG A 102 1.64 15.72 10.18
N THR A 103 2.80 16.19 10.65
CA THR A 103 2.96 16.68 12.03
C THR A 103 2.79 18.20 12.07
N ALA A 104 2.30 18.73 13.20
CA ALA A 104 2.08 20.15 13.41
C ALA A 104 3.37 20.93 13.73
N GLU A 105 4.48 20.23 13.97
CA GLU A 105 5.76 20.84 14.35
C GLU A 105 6.51 21.34 13.12
N GLY A 106 6.34 22.64 12.84
CA GLY A 106 7.31 23.49 12.18
C GLY A 106 7.29 23.47 10.65
N SER A 107 6.73 24.53 10.06
CA SER A 107 7.20 25.42 8.97
C SER A 107 8.20 24.94 7.89
N SER A 108 8.44 23.64 7.71
CA SER A 108 9.29 23.04 6.69
C SER A 108 9.07 21.52 6.66
N GLY A 109 7.88 21.08 6.23
CA GLY A 109 7.70 19.79 5.56
C GLY A 109 8.12 18.52 6.33
N GLY A 110 7.97 18.48 7.65
CA GLY A 110 8.17 17.27 8.45
C GLY A 110 7.22 16.15 8.00
N ARG A 111 7.75 15.13 7.32
CA ARG A 111 7.04 13.88 7.00
C ARG A 111 7.48 12.84 8.00
N VAL A 112 6.54 12.24 8.73
CA VAL A 112 6.83 11.02 9.48
C VAL A 112 6.43 9.85 8.59
N VAL A 113 7.44 9.13 8.10
CA VAL A 113 7.26 7.83 7.44
C VAL A 113 7.28 6.80 8.56
N ILE A 114 6.14 6.20 8.82
CA ILE A 114 6.03 5.05 9.71
C ILE A 114 5.96 3.87 8.75
N SER A 115 7.09 3.39 8.25
CA SER A 115 7.10 2.26 7.32
C SER A 115 7.05 0.95 8.10
N ASN A 116 6.24 0.00 7.63
CA ASN A 116 6.45 -1.40 7.96
C ASN A 116 7.82 -1.79 7.37
N ALA A 117 8.85 -1.86 8.21
CA ALA A 117 10.07 -2.53 7.82
C ALA A 117 9.76 -4.03 7.85
N ALA A 118 9.06 -4.51 6.82
CA ALA A 118 9.00 -5.93 6.52
C ALA A 118 10.45 -6.40 6.25
N ARG A 119 10.77 -7.56 6.83
CA ARG A 119 12.11 -8.13 7.01
C ARG A 119 12.96 -8.17 5.73
#